data_AF-A0A2V7I2M9-F1
#
_entry.id   AF-A0A2V7I2M9-F1
#
_cell.length_a   1.000
_cell.length_b   1.000
_cell.length_c   1.000
_cell.angle_alpha   90.00
_cell.angle_beta   90.00
_cell.angle_gamma   90.00
#
_symmetry.space_group_name_H-M   'P 1'
#
loop_
_entity.id
_entity.type
_entity.pdbx_description
1 polymer ?
#
loop_
_entity_poly.entity_id
_entity_poly.type
_entity_poly.pdbx_seq_one_letter_code
_entity_poly.pdbx_strand_id
1 'polypeptide(L)'
;MSPEHAEQLDLKAHTRALVSHMERDLGTRLEWMAIDHYNTDNPHVHLLVRGRDARGRGFQIHPDYLRQGIRRRSQDLATQVLGYRSEREIVQARGQSIKRLHFTDVDRALIRHGGTRGLVTIDGRLPRSPAAREFRRQELRRLQVVPSKNSSVATILRCAK
;
A
#
# COMPACT_ATOMS: atom_id res chain seq x y z
N MET A 1 -1.43 3.39 5.87
CA MET A 1 -0.73 4.44 5.12
C MET A 1 -0.03 3.82 3.94
N SER A 2 -0.20 4.39 2.76
CA SER A 2 0.74 4.13 1.68
C SER A 2 1.82 5.21 1.77
N PRO A 3 3.12 4.88 1.67
CA PRO A 3 4.20 5.77 2.06
C PRO A 3 4.28 7.10 1.28
N GLU A 4 3.68 7.15 0.09
CA GLU A 4 3.86 8.23 -0.89
C GLU A 4 3.34 9.62 -0.48
N HIS A 5 2.51 9.74 0.56
CA HIS A 5 1.99 11.03 1.04
C HIS A 5 2.39 11.32 2.49
N ALA A 6 3.30 10.52 3.06
CA ALA A 6 3.77 10.74 4.43
C ALA A 6 4.48 12.09 4.59
N GLU A 7 5.08 12.62 3.51
CA GLU A 7 5.71 13.95 3.45
C GLU A 7 4.72 15.11 3.71
N GLN A 8 3.43 14.90 3.43
CA GLN A 8 2.39 15.94 3.58
C GLN A 8 1.74 15.92 4.97
N LEU A 9 2.14 14.97 5.83
CA LEU A 9 1.62 14.82 7.18
C LEU A 9 2.67 15.23 8.21
N ASP A 10 2.23 15.93 9.26
CA ASP A 10 3.00 15.97 10.50
C ASP A 10 2.97 14.55 11.11
N LEU A 11 4.04 13.79 10.89
CA LEU A 11 4.16 12.40 11.36
C LEU A 11 4.06 12.28 12.87
N LYS A 12 4.50 13.31 13.61
CA LYS A 12 4.46 13.31 15.07
C LYS A 12 3.03 13.50 15.56
N ALA A 13 2.29 14.46 15.00
CA ALA A 13 0.87 14.65 15.30
C ALA A 13 0.05 13.43 14.89
N HIS A 14 0.29 12.90 13.68
CA HIS A 14 -0.38 11.71 13.16
C HIS A 14 -0.18 10.48 14.06
N THR A 15 1.06 10.26 14.51
CA THR A 15 1.38 9.12 15.40
C THR A 15 0.66 9.23 16.74
N ARG A 16 0.62 10.42 17.34
CA ARG A 16 -0.12 10.64 18.59
C ARG A 16 -1.62 10.43 18.44
N ALA A 17 -2.19 10.91 17.34
CA ALA A 17 -3.61 10.69 17.03
C ALA A 17 -3.89 9.19 16.83
N LEU A 18 -3.01 8.48 16.10
CA LEU A 18 -3.12 7.04 15.89
C LEU A 18 -3.10 6.28 17.22
N VAL A 19 -2.12 6.54 18.09
CA VAL A 19 -2.06 5.86 19.39
C VAL A 19 -3.28 6.20 20.25
N SER A 20 -3.76 7.44 20.24
CA SER A 20 -4.99 7.83 20.95
C SER A 20 -6.22 7.05 20.47
N HIS A 21 -6.32 6.78 19.16
CA HIS A 21 -7.36 5.89 18.62
C HIS A 21 -7.15 4.44 19.04
N MET A 22 -5.90 3.95 19.03
CA MET A 22 -5.59 2.60 19.48
C MET A 22 -5.95 2.38 20.95
N GLU A 23 -5.68 3.36 21.83
CA GLU A 23 -6.06 3.28 23.25
C GLU A 23 -7.59 3.16 23.42
N ARG A 24 -8.36 3.89 22.61
CA ARG A 24 -9.83 3.79 22.62
C ARG A 24 -10.33 2.43 22.14
N ASP A 25 -9.78 1.94 21.02
CA ASP A 25 -10.18 0.65 20.46
C ASP A 25 -9.84 -0.53 21.39
N LEU A 26 -8.71 -0.42 22.10
CA LEU A 26 -8.20 -1.48 22.97
C LEU A 26 -8.70 -1.35 24.41
N GLY A 27 -9.36 -0.24 24.78
CA GLY A 27 -9.89 -0.01 26.12
C GLY A 27 -8.83 0.13 27.21
N THR A 28 -7.58 0.43 26.85
CA THR A 28 -6.48 0.63 27.80
C THR A 28 -5.52 1.71 27.30
N ARG A 29 -4.87 2.40 28.25
CA ARG A 29 -3.69 3.21 27.94
C ARG A 29 -2.56 2.33 27.46
N LEU A 30 -1.78 2.86 26.53
CA LEU A 30 -0.61 2.22 25.96
C LEU A 30 0.64 2.98 26.42
N GLU A 31 1.67 2.24 26.81
CA GLU A 31 3.02 2.78 26.99
C GLU A 31 3.79 2.54 25.69
N TRP A 32 4.33 3.60 25.08
CA TRP A 32 4.90 3.53 23.74
C TRP A 32 6.01 4.56 23.53
N MET A 33 6.87 4.29 22.54
CA MET A 33 7.87 5.21 22.02
C MET A 33 7.83 5.19 20.49
N ALA A 34 8.21 6.30 19.85
CA ALA A 34 8.23 6.39 18.41
C ALA A 34 9.44 7.16 17.89
N ILE A 35 9.91 6.78 16.71
CA ILE A 35 10.99 7.45 15.96
C ILE A 35 10.51 7.66 14.52
N ASP A 36 10.51 8.90 14.06
CA ASP A 36 10.20 9.30 12.70
C ASP A 36 11.47 9.47 11.86
N HIS A 37 11.41 9.02 10.61
CA HIS A 37 12.49 9.11 9.64
C HIS A 37 12.01 9.90 8.42
N TYR A 38 12.73 10.95 8.06
CA TYR A 38 12.56 11.72 6.81
C TYR A 38 13.70 11.51 5.81
N ASN A 39 14.75 10.79 6.21
CA ASN A 39 16.00 10.62 5.45
C ASN A 39 16.04 9.33 4.61
N THR A 40 14.88 8.76 4.29
CA THR A 40 14.74 7.54 3.47
C THR A 40 13.77 7.80 2.32
N ASP A 41 13.65 6.87 1.38
CA ASP A 41 12.79 6.98 0.19
C ASP A 41 11.33 7.38 0.49
N ASN A 42 10.81 7.08 1.70
CA ASN A 42 9.50 7.57 2.13
C ASN A 42 9.52 7.87 3.63
N PRO A 43 8.97 9.02 4.08
CA PRO A 43 8.87 9.29 5.50
C PRO A 43 8.04 8.25 6.23
N HIS A 44 8.52 7.78 7.37
CA HIS A 44 7.84 6.74 8.14
C HIS A 44 8.17 6.81 9.63
N VAL A 45 7.35 6.13 10.44
CA VAL A 45 7.50 6.09 11.89
C VAL A 45 7.62 4.65 12.35
N HIS A 46 8.66 4.37 13.15
CA HIS A 46 8.74 3.16 13.96
C HIS A 46 8.06 3.41 15.29
N LEU A 47 6.99 2.66 15.59
CA LEU A 47 6.24 2.73 16.84
C LEU A 47 6.45 1.44 17.64
N LEU A 48 7.02 1.56 18.83
CA LEU A 48 7.15 0.46 19.78
C LEU A 48 6.10 0.62 20.88
N VAL A 49 5.32 -0.42 21.13
CA VAL A 49 4.27 -0.47 22.16
C VAL A 49 4.59 -1.56 23.16
N ARG A 50 4.56 -1.22 24.45
CA ARG A 50 4.75 -2.19 25.52
C ARG A 50 3.53 -3.09 25.65
N GLY A 51 3.75 -4.40 25.73
CA GLY A 51 2.69 -5.41 25.92
C GLY A 51 2.13 -5.46 27.36
N ARG A 52 1.84 -4.32 27.97
CA ARG A 52 1.24 -4.22 29.30
C ARG A 52 0.04 -3.28 29.30
N ASP A 53 -0.98 -3.64 30.08
CA ASP A 53 -2.15 -2.79 30.30
C ASP A 53 -1.82 -1.64 31.27
N ALA A 54 -2.78 -0.73 31.47
CA ALA A 54 -2.65 0.38 32.40
C ALA A 54 -2.42 -0.03 33.87
N ARG A 55 -2.64 -1.30 34.22
CA ARG A 55 -2.37 -1.88 35.55
C ARG A 55 -1.05 -2.64 35.61
N GLY A 56 -0.26 -2.59 34.54
CA GLY A 56 1.02 -3.28 34.43
C GLY A 56 0.91 -4.79 34.19
N ARG A 57 -0.27 -5.34 33.91
CA ARG A 57 -0.45 -6.77 33.60
C ARG A 57 -0.16 -7.03 32.13
N GLY A 58 0.23 -8.27 31.78
CA GLY A 58 0.44 -8.65 30.39
C GLY A 58 -0.81 -8.37 29.54
N PHE A 59 -0.60 -7.70 28.41
CA PHE A 59 -1.67 -7.29 27.50
C PHE A 59 -1.35 -7.78 26.09
N GLN A 60 -2.26 -8.55 25.52
CA GLN A 60 -2.15 -9.06 24.16
C GLN A 60 -3.10 -8.29 23.24
N ILE A 61 -2.55 -7.78 22.15
CA ILE A 61 -3.32 -7.14 21.08
C ILE A 61 -3.76 -8.23 20.11
N HIS A 62 -5.06 -8.26 19.78
CA HIS A 62 -5.60 -9.26 18.88
C HIS A 62 -4.86 -9.23 17.51
N PRO A 63 -4.46 -10.39 16.95
CA PRO A 63 -3.69 -10.44 15.71
C PRO A 63 -4.34 -9.68 14.54
N ASP A 64 -5.67 -9.70 14.43
CA ASP A 64 -6.37 -8.97 13.36
C ASP A 64 -6.31 -7.45 13.53
N TYR A 65 -6.25 -6.98 14.78
CA TYR A 65 -6.05 -5.57 15.05
C TYR A 65 -4.65 -5.11 14.59
N LEU A 66 -3.63 -5.94 14.81
CA LEU A 66 -2.27 -5.70 14.30
C LEU A 66 -2.22 -5.75 12.77
N ARG A 67 -2.85 -6.76 12.16
CA ARG A 67 -2.82 -6.98 10.71
C ARG A 67 -3.57 -5.91 9.92
N GLN A 68 -4.72 -5.46 10.43
CA GLN A 68 -5.64 -4.62 9.66
C GLN A 68 -6.12 -3.39 10.43
N GLY A 69 -6.38 -3.53 11.74
CA GLY A 69 -6.92 -2.46 12.59
C GLY A 69 -6.05 -1.20 12.59
N ILE A 70 -4.76 -1.34 12.91
CA ILE A 70 -3.82 -0.20 12.94
C ILE A 70 -3.74 0.49 11.59
N ARG A 71 -3.63 -0.30 10.50
CA ARG A 71 -3.58 0.23 9.14
C ARG A 71 -4.84 1.04 8.82
N ARG A 72 -6.01 0.52 9.15
CA ARG A 72 -7.31 1.15 8.91
C ARG A 72 -7.42 2.48 9.67
N ARG A 73 -7.12 2.48 10.98
CA ARG A 73 -7.14 3.72 11.79
C ARG A 73 -6.19 4.78 11.26
N SER A 74 -4.99 4.36 10.86
CA SER A 74 -4.02 5.28 10.28
C SER A 74 -4.49 5.86 8.94
N GLN A 75 -5.17 5.07 8.11
CA GLN A 75 -5.77 5.54 6.85
C GLN A 75 -6.94 6.49 7.09
N ASP A 76 -7.81 6.19 8.07
CA ASP A 76 -8.94 7.05 8.43
C ASP A 76 -8.43 8.44 8.87
N LEU A 77 -7.43 8.48 9.75
CA LEU A 77 -6.80 9.72 10.21
C LEU A 77 -6.16 10.51 9.07
N ALA A 78 -5.41 9.84 8.19
CA ALA A 78 -4.80 10.51 7.06
C ALA A 78 -5.85 11.05 6.07
N THR A 79 -6.96 10.33 5.89
CA THR A 79 -8.08 10.79 5.05
C THR A 79 -8.75 12.03 5.64
N GLN A 80 -8.83 12.15 6.97
CA GLN A 80 -9.37 13.35 7.61
C GLN A 80 -8.50 14.59 7.38
N VAL A 81 -7.17 14.41 7.29
CA VAL A 81 -6.22 15.52 7.11
C VAL A 81 -6.00 15.85 5.63
N LEU A 82 -5.80 14.84 4.79
CA LEU A 82 -5.43 14.98 3.38
C LEU A 82 -6.61 14.90 2.42
N GLY A 83 -7.77 14.42 2.89
CA GLY A 83 -8.90 14.08 2.04
C GLY A 83 -8.76 12.71 1.36
N TYR A 84 -9.74 12.38 0.52
CA TYR A 84 -9.69 11.19 -0.32
C TYR A 84 -8.70 11.37 -1.46
N ARG A 85 -8.03 10.28 -1.81
CA ARG A 85 -7.16 10.26 -3.00
C ARG A 85 -8.00 10.46 -4.26
N SER A 86 -7.56 11.37 -5.11
CA SER A 86 -8.07 11.54 -6.46
C SER A 86 -7.65 10.38 -7.37
N GLU A 87 -8.41 10.17 -8.44
CA GLU A 87 -8.10 9.15 -9.46
C GLU A 87 -6.69 9.36 -10.05
N ARG A 88 -6.28 10.62 -10.23
CA ARG A 88 -4.94 10.99 -10.73
C ARG A 88 -3.84 10.54 -9.78
N GLU A 89 -4.00 10.76 -8.48
CA GLU A 89 -3.00 10.37 -7.46
C GLU A 89 -2.89 8.84 -7.35
N ILE A 90 -4.01 8.12 -7.47
CA ILE A 90 -4.02 6.65 -7.47
C ILE A 90 -3.24 6.13 -8.68
N VAL A 91 -3.51 6.68 -9.86
CA VAL A 91 -2.80 6.32 -11.10
C VAL A 91 -1.31 6.61 -10.99
N GLN A 92 -0.93 7.79 -10.49
CA GLN A 92 0.47 8.20 -10.36
C GLN A 92 1.25 7.28 -9.40
N ALA A 93 0.70 7.01 -8.21
CA ALA A 93 1.35 6.15 -7.22
C ALA A 93 1.52 4.70 -7.72
N ARG A 94 0.51 4.17 -8.43
CA ARG A 94 0.64 2.85 -9.07
C ARG A 94 1.73 2.85 -10.14
N GLY A 95 1.88 3.92 -10.90
CA GLY A 95 2.91 4.08 -11.92
C GLY A 95 4.34 4.04 -11.36
N GLN A 96 4.57 4.60 -10.17
CA GLN A 96 5.88 4.55 -9.50
C GLN A 96 6.31 3.12 -9.12
N SER A 97 5.35 2.19 -8.99
CA SER A 97 5.62 0.80 -8.64
C SER A 97 6.16 -0.04 -9.79
N ILE A 98 6.04 0.42 -11.05
CA ILE A 98 6.42 -0.34 -12.26
C ILE A 98 7.89 -0.78 -12.24
N LYS A 99 8.79 0.08 -11.74
CA LYS A 99 10.24 -0.16 -11.72
C LYS A 99 10.73 -0.88 -10.46
N ARG A 100 9.86 -1.11 -9.46
CA ARG A 100 10.27 -1.73 -8.20
C ARG A 100 10.63 -3.20 -8.41
N LEU A 101 11.73 -3.64 -7.82
CA LEU A 101 12.24 -5.01 -8.01
C LEU A 101 11.44 -6.08 -7.23
N HIS A 102 10.62 -5.68 -6.26
CA HIS A 102 9.74 -6.59 -5.52
C HIS A 102 8.35 -6.69 -6.14
N PHE A 103 7.57 -7.66 -5.67
CA PHE A 103 6.20 -7.92 -6.11
C PHE A 103 5.23 -6.81 -5.68
N THR A 104 4.47 -6.26 -6.61
CA THR A 104 3.63 -5.06 -6.43
C THR A 104 2.16 -5.30 -6.82
N ASP A 105 1.33 -4.29 -6.61
CA ASP A 105 -0.08 -4.29 -7.03
C ASP A 105 -0.25 -4.40 -8.56
N VAL A 106 0.75 -3.95 -9.33
CA VAL A 106 0.77 -4.10 -10.79
C VAL A 106 0.94 -5.58 -11.16
N ASP A 107 1.81 -6.30 -10.45
CA ASP A 107 2.02 -7.74 -10.65
C ASP A 107 0.77 -8.55 -10.27
N ARG A 108 0.09 -8.19 -9.17
CA ARG A 108 -1.20 -8.79 -8.81
C ARG A 108 -2.28 -8.56 -9.85
N ALA A 109 -2.31 -7.39 -10.49
CA ALA A 109 -3.24 -7.11 -11.58
C ALA A 109 -2.94 -7.98 -12.81
N LEU A 110 -1.67 -8.09 -13.20
CA LEU A 110 -1.23 -8.96 -14.28
C LEU A 110 -1.62 -10.43 -14.04
N ILE A 111 -1.41 -10.95 -12.83
CA ILE A 111 -1.80 -12.33 -12.48
C ILE A 111 -3.32 -12.53 -12.59
N ARG A 112 -4.13 -11.56 -12.12
CA ARG A 112 -5.59 -11.63 -12.28
C ARG A 112 -6.00 -11.69 -13.75
N HIS A 113 -5.28 -11.00 -14.64
CA HIS A 113 -5.53 -11.06 -16.08
C HIS A 113 -5.00 -12.34 -16.74
N GLY A 114 -3.92 -12.92 -16.22
CA GLY A 114 -3.27 -14.12 -16.78
C GLY A 114 -3.90 -15.46 -16.40
N GLY A 115 -4.74 -15.48 -15.34
CA GLY A 115 -5.38 -16.70 -14.85
C GLY A 115 -4.39 -17.81 -14.48
N THR A 116 -4.84 -19.06 -14.47
CA THR A 116 -4.04 -20.24 -14.07
C THR A 116 -2.98 -20.66 -15.09
N ARG A 117 -3.09 -20.20 -16.34
CA ARG A 117 -2.16 -20.55 -17.42
C ARG A 117 -0.97 -19.60 -17.54
N GLY A 118 -0.92 -18.53 -16.75
CA GLY A 118 0.17 -17.55 -16.78
C GLY A 118 0.25 -16.74 -18.08
N LEU A 119 -0.77 -16.81 -18.94
CA LEU A 119 -0.82 -16.11 -20.22
C LEU A 119 -1.62 -14.82 -20.03
N VAL A 120 -0.93 -13.68 -19.93
CA VAL A 120 -1.58 -12.38 -19.88
C VAL A 120 -1.92 -11.93 -21.30
N THR A 121 -3.17 -12.12 -21.70
CA THR A 121 -3.69 -11.57 -22.94
C THR A 121 -4.24 -10.16 -22.69
N ILE A 122 -3.59 -9.15 -23.26
CA ILE A 122 -4.08 -7.77 -23.25
C ILE A 122 -4.75 -7.48 -24.60
N ASP A 123 -5.63 -8.37 -25.02
CA ASP A 123 -6.43 -8.22 -26.24
C ASP A 123 -7.86 -7.88 -25.82
N GLY A 124 -8.29 -6.66 -26.12
CA GLY A 124 -9.63 -6.21 -25.76
C GLY A 124 -9.84 -4.73 -25.96
N ARG A 125 -11.12 -4.34 -26.10
CA ARG A 125 -11.55 -2.95 -26.26
C ARG A 125 -10.82 -2.04 -25.28
N LEU A 126 -10.31 -0.91 -25.79
CA LEU A 126 -9.69 0.11 -24.94
C LEU A 126 -10.67 0.52 -23.84
N PRO A 127 -10.22 0.60 -22.57
CA PRO A 127 -11.07 1.05 -21.49
C PRO A 127 -11.60 2.45 -21.79
N ARG A 128 -12.85 2.72 -21.40
CA ARG A 128 -13.48 4.03 -21.66
C ARG A 128 -12.95 5.13 -20.76
N SER A 129 -12.60 4.82 -19.50
CA SER A 129 -12.09 5.84 -18.58
C SER A 129 -10.59 6.12 -18.82
N PRO A 130 -10.15 7.38 -18.69
CA PRO A 130 -8.74 7.73 -18.79
C PRO A 130 -7.84 6.94 -17.81
N ALA A 131 -8.28 6.75 -16.57
CA ALA A 131 -7.51 6.01 -15.58
C ALA A 131 -7.37 4.53 -15.89
N ALA A 132 -8.43 3.86 -16.37
CA ALA A 132 -8.35 2.46 -16.75
C ALA A 132 -7.42 2.24 -17.95
N ARG A 133 -7.36 3.22 -18.89
CA ARG A 133 -6.37 3.20 -19.98
C ARG A 133 -4.95 3.32 -19.44
N GLU A 134 -4.71 4.20 -18.47
CA GLU A 134 -3.39 4.35 -17.87
C GLU A 134 -3.01 3.10 -17.07
N PHE A 135 -3.93 2.50 -16.30
CA PHE A 135 -3.66 1.24 -15.60
C PHE A 135 -3.22 0.11 -16.53
N ARG A 136 -3.89 -0.04 -17.68
CA ARG A 136 -3.48 -1.00 -18.72
C ARG A 136 -2.10 -0.67 -19.28
N ARG A 137 -1.79 0.61 -19.50
CA ARG A 137 -0.46 1.04 -19.98
C ARG A 137 0.63 0.71 -18.95
N GLN A 138 0.35 0.87 -17.66
CA GLN A 138 1.30 0.54 -16.59
C GLN A 138 1.57 -0.97 -16.51
N GLU A 139 0.57 -1.81 -16.72
CA GLU A 139 0.71 -3.27 -16.81
C GLU A 139 1.60 -3.68 -17.99
N LEU A 140 1.36 -3.10 -19.17
CA LEU A 140 2.22 -3.31 -20.35
C LEU A 140 3.67 -2.91 -20.09
N ARG A 141 3.89 -1.75 -19.43
CA ARG A 141 5.23 -1.31 -19.04
C ARG A 141 5.88 -2.25 -18.04
N ARG A 142 5.13 -2.80 -17.08
CA ARG A 142 5.65 -3.74 -16.08
C ARG A 142 6.17 -5.02 -16.74
N LEU A 143 5.47 -5.55 -17.73
CA LEU A 143 5.92 -6.73 -18.50
C LEU A 143 7.27 -6.50 -19.21
N GLN A 144 7.62 -5.26 -19.57
CA GLN A 144 8.91 -4.93 -20.19
C GLN A 144 10.07 -4.86 -19.18
N VAL A 145 9.77 -4.75 -17.89
CA VAL A 145 10.76 -4.57 -16.81
C VAL A 145 11.00 -5.86 -16.03
N VAL A 146 10.04 -6.79 -16.01
CA VAL A 146 10.19 -8.08 -15.32
C VAL A 146 11.29 -8.90 -16.02
N PRO A 147 12.40 -9.25 -15.35
CA PRO A 147 13.43 -10.08 -15.94
C PRO A 147 12.86 -11.48 -16.21
N SER A 148 12.97 -11.95 -17.45
CA SER A 148 12.49 -13.22 -17.97
C SER A 148 13.25 -14.44 -17.44
N LYS A 149 13.66 -14.45 -16.16
CA LYS A 149 14.70 -15.36 -15.67
C LYS A 149 14.25 -16.53 -14.81
N ASN A 150 12.98 -16.69 -14.39
CA ASN A 150 12.56 -17.95 -13.73
C ASN A 150 11.03 -18.09 -13.43
N SER A 151 10.14 -17.89 -14.40
CA SER A 151 8.73 -18.28 -14.22
C SER A 151 8.06 -18.48 -15.57
N SER A 152 7.16 -19.44 -15.65
CA SER A 152 6.35 -19.90 -16.79
C SER A 152 5.44 -18.85 -17.45
N VAL A 153 5.80 -17.57 -17.40
CA VAL A 153 5.07 -16.45 -18.02
C VAL A 153 5.66 -16.23 -19.42
N ALA A 154 5.18 -17.01 -20.39
CA ALA A 154 5.46 -16.73 -21.79
C ALA A 154 4.80 -15.40 -22.16
N THR A 155 5.61 -14.36 -22.35
CA THR A 155 5.17 -13.05 -22.84
C THR A 155 4.95 -13.16 -24.35
N ILE A 156 3.70 -13.30 -24.78
CA ILE A 156 3.34 -13.14 -26.20
C ILE A 156 2.53 -11.85 -26.32
N LEU A 157 3.19 -10.77 -26.73
CA LEU A 157 2.54 -9.56 -27.24
C LEU A 157 2.15 -9.81 -28.70
N ARG A 158 0.86 -10.02 -28.97
CA ARG A 158 0.33 -9.93 -30.34
C ARG A 158 -0.39 -8.60 -30.51
N CYS A 159 0.24 -7.66 -31.19
CA CYS A 159 -0.47 -6.48 -31.72
C CYS A 159 -1.28 -6.92 -32.95
N ALA A 160 -2.61 -6.85 -32.88
CA ALA A 160 -3.45 -6.88 -34.08
C ALA A 160 -3.49 -5.47 -34.71
N LYS A 161 -3.27 -5.42 -36.04
CA LYS A 161 -3.36 -4.22 -36.87
C LYS A 161 -4.78 -3.68 -36.95
#